data_AF-A0A0B1TCE7-F1
#
_entry.id   AF-A0A0B1TCE7-F1
#
_cell.length_a   1.000
_cell.length_b   1.000
_cell.length_c   1.000
_cell.angle_alpha   90.00
_cell.angle_beta   90.00
_cell.angle_gamma   90.00
#
_symmetry.space_group_name_H-M   'P 1'
#
loop_
_entity.id
_entity.type
_entity.pdbx_description
1 polymer ?
#
loop_
_entity_poly.entity_id
_entity_poly.type
_entity_poly.pdbx_seq_one_letter_code
_entity_poly.pdbx_strand_id
1 'polypeptide(L)'
;MELFPYKINVSVLYPPNTDTEGFKIESATMPEETELISAAAGLFSPEEVAEAHVKDIESGQYTTAIGLDGWMLSVLTAGAAPERSMLRALTQIFLAGLFRGIILVYTGYFYGIVKKCYRRRKAEAAEQQSERTASVE
;
A
#
# COMPACT_ATOMS: atom_id res chain seq x y z
N MET A 1 0.30 -24.70 0.67
CA MET A 1 -0.37 -25.92 0.16
C MET A 1 -0.21 -27.13 1.08
N GLU A 2 0.78 -27.14 1.98
CA GLU A 2 1.01 -28.23 2.95
C GLU A 2 -0.20 -28.57 3.82
N LEU A 3 -1.06 -27.59 4.10
CA LEU A 3 -2.26 -27.77 4.93
C LEU A 3 -3.47 -28.35 4.17
N PHE A 4 -3.38 -28.50 2.85
CA PHE A 4 -4.48 -28.98 2.01
C PHE A 4 -5.05 -30.34 2.44
N PRO A 5 -4.24 -31.36 2.81
CA PRO A 5 -4.76 -32.66 3.26
C PRO A 5 -5.61 -32.57 4.54
N TYR A 6 -5.39 -31.54 5.36
CA TYR A 6 -6.09 -31.33 6.62
C TYR A 6 -7.36 -30.47 6.48
N LYS A 7 -7.69 -30.04 5.26
CA LYS A 7 -8.84 -29.15 4.97
C LYS A 7 -8.74 -27.82 5.72
N ILE A 8 -7.53 -27.32 5.94
CA ILE A 8 -7.29 -26.01 6.54
C ILE A 8 -6.93 -25.03 5.42
N ASN A 9 -7.73 -23.97 5.29
CA ASN A 9 -7.48 -22.87 4.37
C ASN A 9 -6.62 -21.80 5.04
N VAL A 10 -5.83 -21.09 4.23
CA VAL A 10 -5.04 -19.95 4.66
C VAL A 10 -5.51 -18.74 3.86
N SER A 11 -5.69 -17.61 4.55
CA SER A 11 -6.06 -16.33 3.94
C SER A 11 -5.12 -15.24 4.43
N VAL A 12 -4.76 -14.32 3.55
CA VAL A 12 -3.86 -13.19 3.81
C VAL A 12 -4.62 -11.89 3.60
N LEU A 13 -4.65 -11.05 4.63
CA LEU A 13 -5.21 -9.70 4.57
C LEU A 13 -4.13 -8.69 4.16
N TYR A 14 -4.42 -7.88 3.15
CA TYR A 14 -3.63 -6.70 2.80
C TYR A 14 -4.44 -5.44 3.15
N PRO A 15 -4.37 -4.97 4.41
CA PRO A 15 -5.20 -3.86 4.84
C PRO A 15 -4.70 -2.54 4.23
N PRO A 16 -5.61 -1.63 3.83
CA PRO A 16 -5.26 -0.27 3.48
C PRO A 16 -5.03 0.55 4.75
N ASN A 17 -4.82 1.87 4.60
CA ASN A 17 -4.88 2.78 5.75
C ASN A 17 -6.23 2.62 6.45
N THR A 18 -6.18 2.25 7.72
CA THR A 18 -7.37 1.94 8.52
C THR A 18 -7.43 2.89 9.70
N ASP A 19 -8.60 3.48 9.97
CA ASP A 19 -8.83 4.41 11.08
C ASP A 19 -8.74 3.70 12.44
N THR A 20 -7.50 3.47 12.86
CA THR A 20 -7.13 2.86 14.12
C THR A 20 -6.40 3.87 14.97
N GLU A 21 -6.44 3.69 16.29
CA GLU A 21 -5.64 4.50 17.21
C GLU A 21 -4.13 4.42 16.89
N GLY A 22 -3.67 3.26 16.38
CA GLY A 22 -2.29 3.09 15.91
C GLY A 22 -1.95 3.98 14.72
N PHE A 23 -2.85 4.06 13.72
CA PHE A 23 -2.64 4.91 12.55
C PHE A 23 -2.59 6.40 12.90
N LYS A 24 -3.37 6.85 13.90
CA LYS A 24 -3.34 8.24 14.39
C LYS A 24 -1.98 8.61 14.98
N ILE A 25 -1.38 7.69 15.76
CA ILE A 25 -0.06 7.87 16.35
C ILE A 25 1.02 7.88 15.26
N GLU A 26 0.95 6.93 14.32
CA GLU A 26 1.87 6.84 13.19
C GLU A 26 1.85 8.12 12.35
N SER A 27 0.66 8.61 12.00
CA SER A 27 0.44 9.81 11.19
C SER A 27 1.11 11.06 11.79
N ALA A 28 1.14 11.17 13.12
CA ALA A 28 1.75 12.32 13.80
C ALA A 28 3.28 12.39 13.66
N THR A 29 3.93 11.28 13.34
CA THR A 29 5.40 11.17 13.21
C THR A 29 5.87 10.90 11.78
N MET A 30 4.92 10.87 10.84
CA MET A 30 5.16 10.47 9.47
C MET A 30 5.99 11.55 8.74
N PRO A 31 7.07 11.17 8.03
CA PRO A 31 7.76 12.09 7.14
C PRO A 31 6.82 12.59 6.05
N GLU A 32 6.99 13.84 5.62
CA GLU A 32 6.12 14.48 4.63
C GLU A 32 5.98 13.68 3.32
N GLU A 33 7.05 13.05 2.83
CA GLU A 33 6.96 12.19 1.64
C GLU A 33 6.04 10.99 1.84
N THR A 34 6.05 10.39 3.03
CA THR A 34 5.21 9.24 3.37
C THR A 34 3.77 9.69 3.56
N GLU A 35 3.54 10.84 4.18
CA GLU A 35 2.20 11.43 4.31
C GLU A 35 1.57 11.71 2.94
N LEU A 36 2.33 12.35 2.03
CA LEU A 36 1.87 12.65 0.68
C LEU A 36 1.58 11.40 -0.16
N ILE A 37 2.38 10.33 0.01
CA ILE A 37 2.14 9.05 -0.67
C ILE A 37 0.93 8.34 -0.05
N SER A 38 0.85 8.30 1.28
CA SER A 38 -0.19 7.62 2.04
C SER A 38 -1.57 8.24 1.82
N ALA A 39 -1.64 9.57 1.69
CA ALA A 39 -2.88 10.30 1.41
C ALA A 39 -3.55 9.89 0.09
N ALA A 40 -2.82 9.25 -0.84
CA ALA A 40 -3.39 8.77 -2.10
C ALA A 40 -4.30 7.54 -1.94
N ALA A 41 -4.11 6.73 -0.88
CA ALA A 41 -4.70 5.40 -0.73
C ALA A 41 -6.06 5.36 0.02
N GLY A 42 -6.63 6.53 0.36
CA GLY A 42 -7.87 6.64 1.14
C GLY A 42 -7.73 6.21 2.60
N LEU A 43 -8.82 6.31 3.38
CA LEU A 43 -8.92 5.86 4.77
C LEU A 43 -10.18 5.00 4.93
N PHE A 44 -10.03 3.82 5.51
CA PHE A 44 -11.12 2.85 5.68
C PHE A 44 -11.43 2.63 7.16
N SER A 45 -12.68 2.27 7.48
CA SER A 45 -13.03 1.91 8.85
C SER A 45 -12.49 0.50 9.20
N PRO A 46 -12.11 0.25 10.47
CA PRO A 46 -11.74 -1.09 10.93
C PRO A 46 -12.84 -2.13 10.69
N GLU A 47 -14.10 -1.72 10.80
CA GLU A 47 -15.27 -2.58 10.60
C GLU A 47 -15.38 -3.06 9.15
N GLU A 48 -15.22 -2.16 8.17
CA GLU A 48 -15.22 -2.52 6.74
C GLU A 48 -14.08 -3.48 6.40
N VAL A 49 -12.89 -3.24 6.96
CA VAL A 49 -11.72 -4.10 6.75
C VAL A 49 -11.95 -5.50 7.35
N ALA A 50 -12.48 -5.56 8.57
CA ALA A 50 -12.78 -6.81 9.25
C ALA A 50 -13.87 -7.61 8.54
N GLU A 51 -14.97 -6.96 8.15
CA GLU A 51 -16.08 -7.61 7.44
C GLU A 51 -15.63 -8.19 6.09
N ALA A 52 -14.87 -7.41 5.32
CA ALA A 52 -14.31 -7.88 4.06
C ALA A 52 -13.42 -9.11 4.24
N HIS A 53 -12.56 -9.12 5.28
CA HIS A 53 -11.67 -10.23 5.53
C HIS A 53 -12.40 -11.50 5.99
N VAL A 54 -13.37 -11.36 6.90
CA VAL A 54 -14.17 -12.50 7.37
C VAL A 54 -14.91 -13.15 6.21
N LYS A 55 -15.52 -12.35 5.32
CA LYS A 55 -16.22 -12.85 4.13
C LYS A 55 -15.30 -13.62 3.17
N ASP A 56 -14.06 -13.16 3.00
CA ASP A 56 -13.08 -13.83 2.16
C ASP A 56 -12.59 -15.15 2.79
N ILE A 57 -12.41 -15.18 4.12
CA ILE A 57 -12.10 -16.42 4.86
C ILE A 57 -13.23 -17.44 4.66
N GLU A 58 -14.49 -17.03 4.85
CA GLU A 58 -15.66 -17.90 4.70
C GLU A 58 -15.81 -18.45 3.28
N SER A 59 -15.50 -17.63 2.26
CA SER A 59 -15.54 -18.04 0.86
C SER A 59 -14.26 -18.76 0.40
N GLY A 60 -13.30 -18.97 1.30
CA GLY A 60 -12.05 -19.69 1.06
C GLY A 60 -11.11 -18.98 0.09
N GLN A 61 -11.18 -17.65 0.01
CA GLN A 61 -10.26 -16.83 -0.78
C GLN A 61 -8.91 -16.76 -0.08
N TYR A 62 -7.84 -16.83 -0.87
CA TYR A 62 -6.48 -16.75 -0.34
C TYR A 62 -6.07 -15.33 0.00
N THR A 63 -6.52 -14.32 -0.74
CA THR A 63 -6.19 -12.92 -0.49
C THR A 63 -7.43 -12.06 -0.32
N THR A 64 -7.37 -11.18 0.69
CA THR A 64 -8.31 -10.08 0.88
C THR A 64 -7.67 -8.78 0.44
N ALA A 65 -8.32 -8.15 -0.53
CA ALA A 65 -7.93 -6.87 -1.11
C ALA A 65 -9.09 -5.90 -0.93
N ILE A 66 -8.80 -4.70 -0.43
CA ILE A 66 -9.82 -3.72 -0.04
C ILE A 66 -9.65 -2.45 -0.88
N GLY A 67 -10.77 -1.91 -1.34
CA GLY A 67 -10.77 -0.76 -2.23
C GLY A 67 -10.26 -1.07 -3.64
N LEU A 68 -10.32 -0.05 -4.51
CA LEU A 68 -9.91 -0.18 -5.91
C LEU A 68 -8.39 -0.36 -6.04
N ASP A 69 -7.61 0.40 -5.28
CA ASP A 69 -6.15 0.30 -5.30
C ASP A 69 -5.66 -1.04 -4.78
N GLY A 70 -6.23 -1.52 -3.66
CA GLY A 70 -5.94 -2.84 -3.12
C GLY A 70 -6.31 -3.95 -4.09
N TRP A 71 -7.48 -3.86 -4.74
CA TRP A 71 -7.87 -4.81 -5.78
C TRP A 71 -6.91 -4.80 -6.98
N MET A 72 -6.58 -3.62 -7.51
CA MET A 72 -5.62 -3.48 -8.61
C MET A 72 -4.25 -4.06 -8.24
N LEU A 73 -3.75 -3.76 -7.05
CA LEU A 73 -2.49 -4.30 -6.53
C LEU A 73 -2.56 -5.82 -6.39
N SER A 74 -3.64 -6.37 -5.84
CA SER A 74 -3.82 -7.83 -5.72
C SER A 74 -3.82 -8.53 -7.08
N VAL A 75 -4.35 -7.90 -8.13
CA VAL A 75 -4.30 -8.44 -9.49
C VAL A 75 -2.87 -8.38 -10.03
N LEU A 76 -2.18 -7.26 -9.83
CA LEU A 76 -0.79 -7.05 -10.27
C LEU A 76 0.21 -7.98 -9.56
N THR A 77 0.00 -8.26 -8.27
CA THR A 77 0.91 -9.04 -7.42
C THR A 77 0.42 -10.46 -7.16
N ALA A 78 -0.51 -10.97 -7.97
CA ALA A 78 -1.08 -12.31 -7.80
C ALA A 78 -0.01 -13.43 -7.87
N GLY A 79 1.00 -13.29 -8.72
CA GLY A 79 2.17 -14.19 -8.75
C GLY A 79 1.81 -15.67 -8.76
N ALA A 80 2.34 -16.42 -7.79
CA ALA A 80 2.03 -17.84 -7.57
C ALA A 80 1.00 -18.07 -6.44
N ALA A 81 0.28 -17.03 -6.03
CA ALA A 81 -0.76 -17.15 -5.03
C ALA A 81 -1.88 -18.07 -5.52
N PRO A 82 -2.40 -18.99 -4.68
CA PRO A 82 -3.49 -19.86 -5.07
C PRO A 82 -4.78 -19.05 -5.27
N GLU A 83 -5.40 -19.21 -6.44
CA GLU A 83 -6.65 -18.54 -6.78
C GLU A 83 -7.78 -19.56 -6.86
N ARG A 84 -8.86 -19.32 -6.10
CA ARG A 84 -10.00 -20.24 -6.03
C ARG A 84 -11.03 -19.93 -7.12
N SER A 85 -11.11 -18.67 -7.55
CA SER A 85 -12.08 -18.21 -8.53
C SER A 85 -11.47 -18.12 -9.93
N MET A 86 -12.03 -18.87 -10.87
CA MET A 86 -11.59 -18.82 -12.27
C MET A 86 -11.70 -17.41 -12.85
N LEU A 87 -12.73 -16.65 -12.48
CA LEU A 87 -12.90 -15.27 -12.94
C LEU A 87 -11.78 -14.36 -12.41
N ARG A 88 -11.41 -14.48 -11.13
CA ARG A 88 -10.28 -13.73 -10.56
C ARG A 88 -8.98 -14.09 -11.29
N ALA A 89 -8.74 -15.38 -11.52
CA ALA A 89 -7.56 -15.85 -12.26
C ALA A 89 -7.50 -15.28 -13.68
N LEU A 90 -8.62 -15.27 -14.41
CA LEU A 90 -8.69 -14.66 -15.74
C LEU A 90 -8.42 -13.16 -15.68
N THR A 91 -9.02 -12.43 -14.73
CA THR A 91 -8.76 -10.99 -14.57
C THR A 91 -7.29 -10.71 -14.25
N GLN A 92 -6.64 -11.55 -13.44
CA GLN A 92 -5.19 -11.48 -13.17
C GLN A 92 -4.38 -11.63 -14.45
N ILE A 93 -4.65 -12.67 -15.23
CA ILE A 93 -3.91 -12.94 -16.47
C ILE A 93 -4.06 -11.79 -17.48
N PHE A 94 -5.29 -11.31 -17.70
CA PHE A 94 -5.56 -10.31 -18.73
C PHE A 94 -5.21 -8.87 -18.30
N LEU A 95 -5.40 -8.52 -17.02
CA LEU A 95 -5.20 -7.14 -16.54
C LEU A 95 -3.82 -6.90 -15.94
N ALA A 96 -3.05 -7.92 -15.56
CA ALA A 96 -1.74 -7.72 -14.94
C ALA A 96 -0.80 -6.86 -15.79
N GLY A 97 -0.77 -7.08 -17.11
CA GLY A 97 0.06 -6.26 -18.03
C GLY A 97 -0.38 -4.80 -18.08
N LEU A 98 -1.68 -4.55 -18.11
CA LEU A 98 -2.24 -3.19 -18.10
C LEU A 98 -1.94 -2.48 -16.77
N PHE A 99 -2.23 -3.14 -15.65
CA PHE A 99 -1.97 -2.59 -14.31
C PHE A 99 -0.48 -2.40 -14.05
N ARG A 100 0.39 -3.19 -14.69
CA ARG A 100 1.84 -2.96 -14.66
C ARG A 100 2.21 -1.64 -15.33
N GLY A 101 1.55 -1.26 -16.42
CA GLY A 101 1.72 0.06 -17.02
C GLY A 101 1.29 1.20 -16.08
N ILE A 102 0.11 1.06 -15.46
CA ILE A 102 -0.44 2.06 -14.54
C ILE A 102 0.47 2.23 -13.31
N ILE A 103 0.90 1.15 -12.68
CA ILE A 103 1.73 1.24 -11.47
C ILE A 103 3.11 1.84 -11.75
N LEU A 104 3.64 1.71 -12.97
CA LEU A 104 4.91 2.36 -13.35
C LEU A 104 4.76 3.89 -13.35
N VAL A 105 3.61 4.40 -13.81
CA VAL A 105 3.30 5.83 -13.74
C VAL A 105 3.19 6.28 -12.28
N TYR A 106 2.47 5.53 -11.44
CA TYR A 106 2.33 5.82 -10.01
C TYR A 106 3.69 5.83 -9.31
N THR A 107 4.53 4.84 -9.61
CA THR A 107 5.88 4.73 -9.07
C THR A 107 6.74 5.93 -9.50
N GLY A 108 6.65 6.35 -10.77
CA GLY A 108 7.33 7.56 -11.24
C GLY A 108 6.86 8.82 -10.50
N TYR A 109 5.56 8.94 -10.26
CA TYR A 109 4.97 10.02 -9.47
C TYR A 109 5.48 10.03 -8.02
N PHE A 110 5.46 8.87 -7.34
CA PHE A 110 5.97 8.74 -5.97
C PHE A 110 7.46 9.04 -5.87
N TYR A 111 8.29 8.58 -6.81
CA TYR A 111 9.70 8.99 -6.87
C TYR A 111 9.86 10.52 -7.04
N GLY A 112 8.95 11.15 -7.78
CA GLY A 112 8.88 12.60 -7.91
C GLY A 112 8.64 13.31 -6.58
N ILE A 113 7.67 12.83 -5.78
CA ILE A 113 7.38 13.34 -4.43
C ILE A 113 8.62 13.21 -3.54
N VAL A 114 9.20 12.01 -3.45
CA VAL A 114 10.38 11.75 -2.62
C VAL A 114 11.55 12.66 -3.02
N LYS A 115 11.81 12.80 -4.33
CA LYS A 115 12.88 13.68 -4.83
C LYS A 115 12.60 15.16 -4.53
N LYS A 116 11.35 15.58 -4.49
CA LYS A 116 10.97 16.96 -4.12
C LYS A 116 11.21 17.21 -2.63
N CYS A 117 10.70 16.33 -1.76
CA CYS A 117 10.90 16.43 -0.31
C CYS A 117 12.39 16.37 0.07
N TYR A 118 13.16 15.46 -0.54
CA TYR A 118 14.60 15.36 -0.33
C TYR A 118 15.36 16.65 -0.71
N ARG A 119 15.04 17.24 -1.86
CA ARG A 119 15.69 18.49 -2.30
C ARG A 119 15.38 19.67 -1.38
N ARG A 120 14.14 19.79 -0.90
CA ARG A 120 13.76 20.86 0.04
C ARG A 120 14.52 20.73 1.37
N ARG A 121 14.53 19.53 1.98
CA ARG A 121 15.28 19.28 3.22
C ARG A 121 16.78 19.58 3.09
N LYS A 122 17.38 19.25 1.94
CA LYS A 122 18.80 19.54 1.69
C LYS A 122 19.06 21.05 1.58
N ALA A 123 18.14 21.81 0.96
CA ALA A 123 18.25 23.27 0.87
C ALA A 123 18.13 23.93 2.26
N GLU A 124 17.13 23.53 3.05
CA GLU A 124 16.93 24.01 4.43
C GLU A 124 18.15 23.72 5.32
N ALA A 125 18.74 22.52 5.21
CA ALA A 125 19.94 22.17 5.96
C ALA A 125 21.17 23.03 5.56
N ALA A 126 21.29 23.39 4.27
CA ALA A 126 22.37 24.24 3.79
C ALA A 126 22.21 25.70 4.26
N GLU A 127 20.99 26.22 4.27
CA GLU A 127 20.66 27.55 4.81
C GLU A 127 20.96 27.63 6.30
N GLN A 128 20.49 26.66 7.09
CA GLN A 128 20.76 26.60 8.55
C GLN A 128 22.26 26.50 8.87
N GLN A 129 23.04 25.82 8.03
CA GLN A 129 24.49 25.72 8.20
C GLN A 129 25.21 27.03 7.85
N SER A 130 24.74 27.74 6.81
CA SER A 130 25.24 29.07 6.47
C SER A 130 24.97 30.09 7.57
N GLU A 131 23.75 30.10 8.12
CA GLU A 131 23.36 30.98 9.23
C GLU A 131 24.17 30.71 10.50
N ARG A 132 24.35 29.43 10.87
CA ARG A 132 25.19 29.06 12.02
C ARG A 132 26.64 29.51 11.86
N THR A 133 27.21 29.38 10.67
CA THR A 133 28.59 29.81 10.40
C THR A 133 28.72 31.33 10.49
N ALA A 134 27.75 32.08 9.95
CA ALA A 134 27.71 33.54 10.00
C ALA A 134 27.45 34.12 11.41
N SER A 135 26.84 33.36 12.32
CA SER A 135 26.61 33.77 13.72
C SER A 135 27.77 33.48 14.69
N VAL A 136 28.82 32.78 14.22
CA VAL A 136 30.03 32.45 15.00
C VAL A 136 31.21 33.36 14.65
N GLU A 137 31.15 34.07 13.51
CA GLU A 137 32.07 35.15 13.12
C GLU A 137 31.62 36.52 13.67
#